data_AF-A0A8J7LHR3-F1
#
_entry.id   AF-A0A8J7LHR3-F1
#
_cell.length_a   1.000
_cell.length_b   1.000
_cell.length_c   1.000
_cell.angle_alpha   90.00
_cell.angle_beta   90.00
_cell.angle_gamma   90.00
#
_symmetry.space_group_name_H-M   'P 1'
#
loop_
_entity.id
_entity.type
_entity.pdbx_description
1 polymer ?
#
loop_
_entity_poly.entity_id
_entity_poly.type
_entity_poly.pdbx_seq_one_letter_code
_entity_poly.pdbx_strand_id
1 'polypeptide(L)'
;MDFSINNSASNTLFQKIEQVRRRQGKVQDTHITLAHGSGGKAMRDLIDDIFVSNFDNPILSQLEDQASFNLSNLLQQGDRLAFSTDSYVVDPLFFPGGDIGELAVNGTVNDLAVSGAKPLYLTCSVILEEGLAVETLRRVAKSMKAAANKAGVQIVTGDTKVVHRGAADKLFINTAGIGVIPSGISISTQNIQPGDVVILNGELGNHGAAILVARGELALETDIQSDCQPLHNLIETILKACPKVHAMRDATRGGLATVLNEFALSSNVGIRLEEESIPVREEVKGICEILGLDPLYLANEGKLVVVVAKENADTVLSVMKSHPTGKDACIIGEVISSPPGIVLLKTVFESERIVDMLVGEQLPRIC
;
A
#
# COMPACT_ATOMS: atom_id res chain seq x y z
N MET A 1 -30.70 66.97 19.68
CA MET A 1 -29.45 67.13 18.91
C MET A 1 -29.00 65.73 18.56
N ASP A 2 -29.29 65.32 17.34
CA ASP A 2 -28.83 64.08 16.75
C ASP A 2 -27.30 64.07 16.67
N PHE A 3 -26.67 63.03 17.23
CA PHE A 3 -25.38 62.56 16.76
C PHE A 3 -25.57 61.16 16.20
N SER A 4 -26.08 61.14 14.97
CA SER A 4 -25.92 60.04 14.04
C SER A 4 -24.43 59.78 13.80
N ILE A 5 -23.87 58.76 14.45
CA ILE A 5 -22.59 58.18 14.04
C ILE A 5 -22.90 57.17 12.95
N ASN A 6 -22.60 57.60 11.72
CA ASN A 6 -22.67 56.83 10.49
C ASN A 6 -22.05 55.44 10.65
N ASN A 7 -22.89 54.43 10.44
CA ASN A 7 -22.46 53.11 10.02
C ASN A 7 -22.48 53.12 8.48
N SER A 8 -21.34 53.27 7.80
CA SER A 8 -21.16 52.86 6.38
C SER A 8 -19.79 53.25 5.82
N ALA A 9 -18.80 52.41 6.11
CA ALA A 9 -17.77 52.07 5.14
C ALA A 9 -17.20 50.71 5.55
N SER A 10 -17.97 49.64 5.35
CA SER A 10 -17.36 48.32 5.23
C SER A 10 -16.38 48.41 4.07
N ASN A 11 -15.10 48.57 4.39
CA ASN A 11 -14.07 48.94 3.43
C ASN A 11 -14.14 47.93 2.27
N THR A 12 -14.50 48.41 1.08
CA THR A 12 -14.67 47.56 -0.11
C THR A 12 -13.37 46.85 -0.47
N LEU A 13 -12.23 47.38 -0.04
CA LEU A 13 -10.93 46.72 -0.07
C LEU A 13 -10.88 45.50 0.86
N PHE A 14 -11.35 45.60 2.11
CA PHE A 14 -11.40 44.45 3.03
C PHE A 14 -12.37 43.37 2.53
N GLN A 15 -13.51 43.75 1.97
CA GLN A 15 -14.45 42.79 1.36
C GLN A 15 -13.86 42.12 0.10
N LYS A 16 -13.13 42.87 -0.74
CA LYS A 16 -12.40 42.30 -1.88
C LYS A 16 -11.25 41.39 -1.43
N ILE A 17 -10.51 41.77 -0.39
CA ILE A 17 -9.44 40.95 0.20
C ILE A 17 -10.04 39.67 0.82
N GLU A 18 -11.17 39.75 1.52
CA GLU A 18 -11.87 38.59 2.05
C GLU A 18 -12.39 37.67 0.94
N GLN A 19 -12.97 38.22 -0.13
CA GLN A 19 -13.40 37.43 -1.29
C GLN A 19 -12.22 36.75 -2.00
N VAL A 20 -11.07 37.43 -2.13
CA VAL A 20 -9.85 36.86 -2.72
C VAL A 20 -9.22 35.81 -1.81
N ARG A 21 -9.24 36.02 -0.48
CA ARG A 21 -8.73 35.06 0.52
C ARG A 21 -9.62 33.82 0.65
N ARG A 22 -10.91 33.91 0.31
CA ARG A 22 -11.87 32.79 0.32
C ARG A 22 -11.92 31.98 -0.98
N ARG A 23 -11.29 32.45 -2.06
CA ARG A 23 -11.17 31.66 -3.29
C ARG A 23 -10.15 30.54 -3.07
N GLN A 24 -10.54 29.30 -3.39
CA GLN A 24 -9.58 28.20 -3.48
C GLN A 24 -8.47 28.59 -4.46
N GLY A 25 -7.23 28.48 -3.98
CA GLY A 25 -6.05 28.72 -4.80
C GLY A 25 -6.00 27.73 -5.98
N LYS A 26 -5.42 28.19 -7.10
CA LYS A 26 -5.05 27.32 -8.20
C LYS A 26 -3.60 27.54 -8.55
N VAL A 27 -2.81 26.48 -8.56
CA VAL A 27 -1.41 26.56 -9.00
C VAL A 27 -1.39 26.88 -10.50
N GLN A 28 -0.72 27.98 -10.86
CA GLN A 28 -0.58 28.45 -12.25
C GLN A 28 0.73 27.98 -12.87
N ASP A 29 1.73 27.67 -12.04
CA ASP A 29 3.02 27.19 -12.48
C ASP A 29 2.91 25.81 -13.15
N THR A 30 3.74 25.58 -14.16
CA THR A 30 3.83 24.28 -14.86
C THR A 30 4.72 23.29 -14.13
N HIS A 31 5.62 23.77 -13.27
CA HIS A 31 6.59 22.98 -12.53
C HIS A 31 6.65 23.41 -11.06
N ILE A 32 7.01 22.47 -10.19
CA ILE A 32 7.21 22.72 -8.77
C ILE A 32 8.43 23.64 -8.56
N THR A 33 8.27 24.70 -7.77
CA THR A 33 9.34 25.61 -7.37
C THR A 33 9.54 25.51 -5.86
N LEU A 34 10.69 25.99 -5.36
CA LEU A 34 10.93 26.06 -3.90
C LEU A 34 9.86 26.89 -3.16
N ALA A 35 9.20 27.84 -3.83
CA ALA A 35 8.13 28.61 -3.25
C ALA A 35 6.94 27.72 -2.81
N HIS A 36 6.70 26.60 -3.50
CA HIS A 36 5.65 25.64 -3.15
C HIS A 36 5.95 24.83 -1.87
N GLY A 37 7.17 24.89 -1.33
CA GLY A 37 7.53 24.26 -0.05
C GLY A 37 7.81 25.27 1.08
N SER A 38 7.54 26.55 0.87
CA SER A 38 7.99 27.63 1.77
C SER A 38 6.99 28.03 2.87
N GLY A 39 5.82 27.39 2.95
CA GLY A 39 4.75 27.74 3.89
C GLY A 39 3.93 28.99 3.50
N GLY A 40 4.26 29.63 2.37
CA GLY A 40 3.58 30.83 1.88
C GLY A 40 2.33 30.55 1.03
N LYS A 41 1.86 31.60 0.33
CA LYS A 41 0.67 31.52 -0.54
C LYS A 41 0.81 30.46 -1.65
N ALA A 42 1.98 30.34 -2.26
CA ALA A 42 2.21 29.38 -3.34
C ALA A 42 2.02 27.92 -2.86
N MET A 43 2.52 27.58 -1.66
CA MET A 43 2.29 26.27 -1.04
C MET A 43 0.81 26.04 -0.74
N ARG A 44 0.11 27.05 -0.22
CA ARG A 44 -1.34 26.96 0.03
C ARG A 44 -2.13 26.74 -1.26
N ASP A 45 -1.81 27.48 -2.32
CA ASP A 45 -2.48 27.33 -3.62
C ASP A 45 -2.22 25.93 -4.21
N LEU A 46 -1.03 25.35 -4.03
CA LEU A 46 -0.72 23.96 -4.41
C LEU A 46 -1.56 22.96 -3.60
N ILE A 47 -1.62 23.11 -2.28
CA ILE A 47 -2.34 22.21 -1.37
C ILE A 47 -3.85 22.23 -1.67
N ASP A 48 -4.43 23.42 -1.80
CA ASP A 48 -5.85 23.59 -2.09
C ASP A 48 -6.23 22.96 -3.44
N ASP A 49 -5.43 23.24 -4.47
CA ASP A 49 -5.71 22.81 -5.84
C ASP A 49 -5.48 21.32 -6.07
N ILE A 50 -4.42 20.74 -5.50
CA ILE A 50 -4.03 19.36 -5.79
C ILE A 50 -4.51 18.39 -4.72
N PHE A 51 -4.30 18.68 -3.44
CA PHE A 51 -4.56 17.70 -2.37
C PHE A 51 -5.96 17.84 -1.81
N VAL A 52 -6.35 19.04 -1.35
CA VAL A 52 -7.67 19.27 -0.73
C VAL A 52 -8.79 19.01 -1.74
N SER A 53 -8.66 19.49 -2.98
CA SER A 53 -9.68 19.25 -4.02
C SER A 53 -9.87 17.75 -4.37
N ASN A 54 -8.80 16.95 -4.28
CA ASN A 54 -8.86 15.53 -4.58
C ASN A 54 -9.36 14.73 -3.37
N PHE A 55 -8.89 15.05 -2.17
CA PHE A 55 -9.16 14.29 -0.94
C PHE A 55 -10.30 14.85 -0.09
N ASP A 56 -11.10 15.77 -0.65
CA ASP A 56 -12.15 16.50 0.07
C ASP A 56 -13.01 15.61 0.99
N ASN A 57 -12.94 15.88 2.28
CA ASN A 57 -13.72 15.23 3.32
C ASN A 57 -13.81 16.12 4.57
N PRO A 58 -14.86 15.97 5.40
CA PRO A 58 -15.10 16.87 6.54
C PRO A 58 -13.98 16.95 7.58
N ILE A 59 -13.07 15.98 7.63
CA ILE A 59 -11.93 15.98 8.55
C ILE A 59 -10.81 16.83 7.95
N LEU A 60 -10.44 16.56 6.70
CA LEU A 60 -9.38 17.30 6.00
C LEU A 60 -9.77 18.78 5.79
N SER A 61 -11.03 19.09 5.48
CA SER A 61 -11.48 20.47 5.21
C SER A 61 -11.36 21.42 6.41
N GLN A 62 -11.10 20.89 7.62
CA GLN A 62 -10.84 21.72 8.81
C GLN A 62 -9.49 22.44 8.73
N LEU A 63 -8.51 21.85 8.04
CA LEU A 63 -7.16 22.40 7.84
C LEU A 63 -6.50 22.88 9.15
N GLU A 64 -6.74 22.14 10.24
CA GLU A 64 -5.97 22.27 11.48
C GLU A 64 -4.64 21.51 11.36
N ASP A 65 -3.78 21.64 12.39
CA ASP A 65 -2.47 20.98 12.43
C ASP A 65 -2.59 19.43 12.52
N GLN A 66 -3.79 18.90 12.77
CA GLN A 66 -4.05 17.49 12.98
C GLN A 66 -5.45 17.08 12.48
N ALA A 67 -5.58 15.82 12.08
CA ALA A 67 -6.88 15.17 11.98
C ALA A 67 -7.33 14.71 13.38
N SER A 68 -8.60 14.93 13.72
CA SER A 68 -9.19 14.46 14.98
C SER A 68 -10.36 13.51 14.74
N PHE A 69 -10.47 12.47 15.58
CA PHE A 69 -11.47 11.42 15.44
C PHE A 69 -12.22 11.20 16.75
N ASN A 70 -13.51 10.88 16.65
CA ASN A 70 -14.28 10.47 17.82
C ASN A 70 -13.94 9.02 18.20
N LEU A 71 -13.30 8.83 19.36
CA LEU A 71 -12.90 7.52 19.85
C LEU A 71 -14.08 6.56 20.05
N SER A 72 -15.26 7.04 20.44
CA SER A 72 -16.45 6.20 20.60
C SER A 72 -16.87 5.55 19.28
N ASN A 73 -16.68 6.21 18.13
CA ASN A 73 -16.97 5.64 16.82
C ASN A 73 -15.98 4.55 16.42
N LEU A 74 -14.71 4.67 16.83
CA LEU A 74 -13.69 3.64 16.58
C LEU A 74 -13.95 2.41 17.45
N LEU A 75 -14.25 2.62 18.73
CA LEU A 75 -14.54 1.55 19.70
C LEU A 75 -15.80 0.74 19.37
N GLN A 76 -16.73 1.28 18.57
CA GLN A 76 -17.88 0.52 18.07
C GLN A 76 -17.49 -0.52 17.00
N GLN A 77 -16.34 -0.37 16.35
CA GLN A 77 -15.89 -1.26 15.29
C GLN A 77 -14.93 -2.35 15.77
N GLY A 78 -14.34 -2.18 16.96
CA GLY A 78 -13.38 -3.14 17.52
C GLY A 78 -12.65 -2.60 18.74
N ASP A 79 -11.72 -3.40 19.26
CA ASP A 79 -11.07 -3.17 20.55
C ASP A 79 -9.60 -2.76 20.46
N ARG A 80 -9.02 -2.81 19.26
CA ARG A 80 -7.62 -2.44 19.02
C ARG A 80 -7.50 -1.57 17.78
N LEU A 81 -6.56 -0.64 17.83
CA LEU A 81 -6.19 0.19 16.70
C LEU A 81 -4.91 -0.39 16.06
N ALA A 82 -4.96 -0.65 14.77
CA ALA A 82 -3.78 -0.90 13.96
C ALA A 82 -3.26 0.42 13.42
N PHE A 83 -1.94 0.57 13.40
CA PHE A 83 -1.25 1.73 12.87
C PHE A 83 -0.03 1.26 12.08
N SER A 84 0.06 1.66 10.80
CA SER A 84 1.22 1.40 9.95
C SER A 84 1.68 2.68 9.25
N THR A 85 2.90 2.67 8.77
CA THR A 85 3.46 3.72 7.92
C THR A 85 4.46 3.12 6.95
N ASP A 86 4.44 3.60 5.72
CA ASP A 86 5.38 3.15 4.71
C ASP A 86 5.75 4.29 3.74
N SER A 87 6.94 4.20 3.16
CA SER A 87 7.48 5.20 2.23
C SER A 87 7.74 4.58 0.87
N TYR A 88 7.18 5.23 -0.15
CA TYR A 88 7.15 4.75 -1.51
C TYR A 88 8.14 5.56 -2.35
N VAL A 89 9.08 4.84 -2.97
CA VAL A 89 10.20 5.41 -3.71
C VAL A 89 10.38 4.76 -5.08
N VAL A 90 9.35 4.03 -5.55
CA VAL A 90 9.33 3.34 -6.84
C VAL A 90 9.84 4.19 -8.01
N ASP A 91 10.61 3.55 -8.88
CA ASP A 91 11.06 4.13 -10.15
C ASP A 91 10.85 3.13 -11.29
N PRO A 92 10.10 3.48 -12.34
CA PRO A 92 9.49 4.80 -12.62
C PRO A 92 8.24 5.12 -11.77
N LEU A 93 7.84 6.41 -11.69
CA LEU A 93 6.63 6.84 -10.96
C LEU A 93 5.32 6.27 -11.53
N PHE A 94 5.30 5.95 -12.83
CA PHE A 94 4.17 5.33 -13.54
C PHE A 94 4.68 4.09 -14.25
N PHE A 95 3.96 2.99 -14.12
CA PHE A 95 4.34 1.68 -14.65
C PHE A 95 3.10 0.93 -15.14
N PRO A 96 3.26 -0.15 -15.92
CA PRO A 96 2.13 -0.99 -16.33
C PRO A 96 1.34 -1.46 -15.11
N GLY A 97 0.04 -1.17 -15.06
CA GLY A 97 -0.84 -1.58 -13.96
C GLY A 97 -0.85 -0.69 -12.72
N GLY A 98 -0.13 0.44 -12.69
CA GLY A 98 -0.21 1.34 -11.53
C GLY A 98 0.72 2.55 -11.57
N ASP A 99 0.76 3.26 -10.45
CA ASP A 99 1.68 4.38 -10.21
C ASP A 99 1.98 4.52 -8.71
N ILE A 100 2.94 5.37 -8.37
CA ILE A 100 3.35 5.63 -6.98
C ILE A 100 2.19 6.06 -6.07
N GLY A 101 1.14 6.70 -6.60
CA GLY A 101 -0.02 7.12 -5.83
C GLY A 101 -0.94 5.97 -5.48
N GLU A 102 -1.28 5.14 -6.47
CA GLU A 102 -2.04 3.91 -6.21
C GLU A 102 -1.29 2.97 -5.26
N LEU A 103 0.02 2.83 -5.47
CA LEU A 103 0.92 2.06 -4.62
C LEU A 103 0.91 2.56 -3.17
N ALA A 104 1.07 3.87 -2.96
CA ALA A 104 1.11 4.45 -1.62
C ALA A 104 -0.17 4.17 -0.82
N VAL A 105 -1.33 4.26 -1.46
CA VAL A 105 -2.59 3.97 -0.80
C VAL A 105 -2.75 2.46 -0.55
N ASN A 106 -2.54 1.64 -1.57
CA ASN A 106 -2.80 0.21 -1.48
C ASN A 106 -1.84 -0.49 -0.51
N GLY A 107 -0.54 -0.17 -0.53
CA GLY A 107 0.44 -0.76 0.39
C GLY A 107 0.09 -0.51 1.85
N THR A 108 -0.18 0.76 2.22
CA THR A 108 -0.55 1.09 3.62
C THR A 108 -1.91 0.50 4.01
N VAL A 109 -2.86 0.40 3.07
CA VAL A 109 -4.13 -0.30 3.29
C VAL A 109 -3.90 -1.80 3.54
N ASN A 110 -2.99 -2.42 2.80
CA ASN A 110 -2.66 -3.84 2.91
C ASN A 110 -1.98 -4.16 4.24
N ASP A 111 -0.99 -3.37 4.65
CA ASP A 111 -0.33 -3.45 5.97
C ASP A 111 -1.34 -3.47 7.14
N LEU A 112 -2.32 -2.58 7.09
CA LEU A 112 -3.37 -2.54 8.10
C LEU A 112 -4.24 -3.80 8.00
N ALA A 113 -4.66 -4.16 6.79
CA ALA A 113 -5.58 -5.24 6.57
C ALA A 113 -5.02 -6.61 6.96
N VAL A 114 -3.72 -6.87 6.77
CA VAL A 114 -3.10 -8.16 7.13
C VAL A 114 -3.13 -8.45 8.63
N SER A 115 -3.24 -7.42 9.47
CA SER A 115 -3.51 -7.58 10.92
C SER A 115 -4.97 -7.93 11.26
N GLY A 116 -5.85 -7.96 10.25
CA GLY A 116 -7.30 -8.07 10.37
C GLY A 116 -8.00 -6.76 10.67
N ALA A 117 -7.29 -5.63 10.64
CA ALA A 117 -7.90 -4.33 10.81
C ALA A 117 -8.77 -3.97 9.60
N LYS A 118 -9.88 -3.27 9.85
CA LYS A 118 -10.59 -2.51 8.83
C LYS A 118 -9.88 -1.17 8.67
N PRO A 119 -9.21 -0.88 7.54
CA PRO A 119 -8.57 0.42 7.31
C PRO A 119 -9.63 1.51 7.23
N LEU A 120 -9.35 2.70 7.79
CA LEU A 120 -10.31 3.81 7.83
C LEU A 120 -9.72 5.12 7.31
N TYR A 121 -8.52 5.47 7.78
CA TYR A 121 -7.95 6.78 7.55
C TYR A 121 -6.47 6.68 7.22
N LEU A 122 -6.02 7.51 6.28
CA LEU A 122 -4.62 7.65 5.89
C LEU A 122 -4.15 9.10 6.06
N THR A 123 -2.87 9.27 6.31
CA THR A 123 -2.13 10.51 6.09
C THR A 123 -1.41 10.44 4.75
N CYS A 124 -1.11 11.59 4.14
CA CYS A 124 -0.30 11.66 2.92
C CYS A 124 0.75 12.75 3.05
N SER A 125 2.01 12.36 3.17
CA SER A 125 3.17 13.27 3.14
C SER A 125 3.90 13.11 1.82
N VAL A 126 4.24 14.22 1.17
CA VAL A 126 5.00 14.21 -0.10
C VAL A 126 6.30 14.97 0.03
N ILE A 127 7.36 14.40 -0.55
CA ILE A 127 8.66 15.06 -0.75
C ILE A 127 8.84 15.24 -2.25
N LEU A 128 8.81 16.50 -2.69
CA LEU A 128 8.84 16.90 -4.09
C LEU A 128 10.22 17.46 -4.44
N GLU A 129 10.76 17.06 -5.57
CA GLU A 129 11.92 17.72 -6.16
C GLU A 129 11.50 19.00 -6.90
N GLU A 130 12.23 20.10 -6.69
CA GLU A 130 12.10 21.31 -7.50
C GLU A 130 12.26 20.97 -9.00
N GLY A 131 11.31 21.42 -9.82
CA GLY A 131 11.30 21.12 -11.26
C GLY A 131 10.47 19.91 -11.64
N LEU A 132 9.85 19.18 -10.70
CA LEU A 132 8.82 18.21 -11.02
C LEU A 132 7.65 18.88 -11.77
N ALA A 133 7.13 18.27 -12.82
CA ALA A 133 5.94 18.80 -13.51
C ALA A 133 4.71 18.76 -12.59
N VAL A 134 3.98 19.87 -12.50
CA VAL A 134 2.74 19.97 -11.70
C VAL A 134 1.69 18.95 -12.18
N GLU A 135 1.63 18.70 -13.49
CA GLU A 135 0.71 17.72 -14.07
C GLU A 135 1.02 16.29 -13.61
N THR A 136 2.29 15.95 -13.40
CA THR A 136 2.68 14.66 -12.80
C THR A 136 2.07 14.52 -11.40
N LEU A 137 2.20 15.55 -10.57
CA LEU A 137 1.64 15.54 -9.22
C LEU A 137 0.11 15.47 -9.23
N ARG A 138 -0.58 16.15 -10.17
CA ARG A 138 -2.04 16.05 -10.33
C ARG A 138 -2.48 14.64 -10.69
N ARG A 139 -1.76 13.98 -11.60
CA ARG A 139 -2.05 12.58 -11.98
C ARG A 139 -1.90 11.64 -10.79
N VAL A 140 -0.82 11.78 -10.02
CA VAL A 140 -0.60 11.00 -8.80
C VAL A 140 -1.71 11.23 -7.77
N ALA A 141 -2.04 12.48 -7.45
CA ALA A 141 -3.10 12.79 -6.49
C ALA A 141 -4.48 12.24 -6.91
N LYS A 142 -4.78 12.27 -8.22
CA LYS A 142 -6.00 11.66 -8.77
C LYS A 142 -5.99 10.13 -8.62
N SER A 143 -4.84 9.50 -8.81
CA SER A 143 -4.66 8.06 -8.64
C SER A 143 -4.85 7.65 -7.17
N MET A 144 -4.22 8.39 -6.23
CA MET A 144 -4.43 8.20 -4.79
C MET A 144 -5.90 8.32 -4.40
N LYS A 145 -6.62 9.31 -4.94
CA LYS A 145 -8.06 9.47 -4.70
C LYS A 145 -8.85 8.25 -5.17
N ALA A 146 -8.53 7.75 -6.37
CA ALA A 146 -9.22 6.57 -6.92
C ALA A 146 -8.96 5.32 -6.07
N ALA A 147 -7.71 5.10 -5.66
CA ALA A 147 -7.33 3.99 -4.78
C ALA A 147 -8.00 4.10 -3.40
N ALA A 148 -8.01 5.30 -2.80
CA ALA A 148 -8.65 5.54 -1.50
C ALA A 148 -10.16 5.27 -1.55
N ASN A 149 -10.83 5.71 -2.62
CA ASN A 149 -12.25 5.41 -2.86
C ASN A 149 -12.50 3.92 -3.06
N LYS A 150 -11.65 3.23 -3.84
CA LYS A 150 -11.74 1.77 -4.06
C LYS A 150 -11.57 1.01 -2.75
N ALA A 151 -10.74 1.51 -1.84
CA ALA A 151 -10.50 0.94 -0.52
C ALA A 151 -11.47 1.41 0.58
N GLY A 152 -12.34 2.38 0.29
CA GLY A 152 -13.25 2.95 1.28
C GLY A 152 -12.55 3.69 2.43
N VAL A 153 -11.32 4.19 2.22
CA VAL A 153 -10.55 4.96 3.20
C VAL A 153 -10.53 6.45 2.86
N GLN A 154 -10.27 7.29 3.86
CA GLN A 154 -10.14 8.74 3.67
C GLN A 154 -8.72 9.21 3.97
N ILE A 155 -8.17 10.07 3.10
CA ILE A 155 -6.93 10.79 3.39
C ILE A 155 -7.30 12.04 4.17
N VAL A 156 -6.91 12.12 5.44
CA VAL A 156 -7.49 13.09 6.41
C VAL A 156 -6.53 14.16 6.87
N THR A 157 -5.23 13.98 6.63
CA THR A 157 -4.19 14.98 6.91
C THR A 157 -2.96 14.68 6.04
N GLY A 158 -2.01 15.59 5.99
CA GLY A 158 -0.84 15.43 5.15
C GLY A 158 0.21 16.51 5.35
N ASP A 159 1.31 16.34 4.62
CA ASP A 159 2.42 17.30 4.60
C ASP A 159 2.98 17.43 3.19
N THR A 160 3.58 18.57 2.89
CA THR A 160 4.24 18.81 1.60
C THR A 160 5.57 19.48 1.84
N LYS A 161 6.63 18.86 1.34
CA LYS A 161 7.99 19.41 1.33
C LYS A 161 8.50 19.50 -0.09
N VAL A 162 9.20 20.60 -0.39
CA VAL A 162 9.92 20.77 -1.66
C VAL A 162 11.40 20.87 -1.35
N VAL A 163 12.18 20.00 -1.96
CA VAL A 163 13.65 19.98 -1.85
C VAL A 163 14.29 20.51 -3.14
N HIS A 164 15.55 20.92 -3.05
CA HIS A 164 16.32 21.36 -4.21
C HIS A 164 16.47 20.24 -5.25
N ARG A 165 16.69 20.63 -6.50
CA ARG A 165 17.09 19.71 -7.57
C ARG A 165 18.26 18.83 -7.16
N GLY A 166 18.16 17.53 -7.40
CA GLY A 166 19.13 16.51 -7.06
C GLY A 166 19.09 16.02 -5.61
N ALA A 167 18.23 16.59 -4.74
CA ALA A 167 18.13 16.16 -3.34
C ALA A 167 17.12 15.01 -3.12
N ALA A 168 16.17 14.83 -4.04
CA ALA A 168 15.26 13.69 -4.14
C ALA A 168 15.06 13.38 -5.62
N ASP A 169 14.81 12.12 -5.99
CA ASP A 169 14.47 11.77 -7.37
C ASP A 169 12.97 11.95 -7.59
N LYS A 170 12.58 13.10 -8.18
CA LYS A 170 11.21 13.45 -8.57
C LYS A 170 10.24 13.60 -7.39
N LEU A 171 9.73 12.50 -6.86
CA LEU A 171 8.63 12.45 -5.88
C LEU A 171 8.77 11.22 -4.99
N PHE A 172 8.75 11.42 -3.68
CA PHE A 172 8.54 10.36 -2.69
C PHE A 172 7.25 10.61 -1.92
N ILE A 173 6.57 9.54 -1.55
CA ILE A 173 5.31 9.60 -0.79
C ILE A 173 5.49 8.78 0.48
N ASN A 174 5.09 9.33 1.62
CA ASN A 174 4.83 8.54 2.83
C ASN A 174 3.34 8.57 3.12
N THR A 175 2.78 7.41 3.41
CA THR A 175 1.43 7.29 3.94
C THR A 175 1.51 6.54 5.26
N ALA A 176 0.88 7.12 6.29
CA ALA A 176 0.59 6.41 7.51
C ALA A 176 -0.90 6.13 7.55
N GLY A 177 -1.33 5.05 8.19
CA GLY A 177 -2.72 4.65 8.20
C GLY A 177 -3.14 4.11 9.54
N ILE A 178 -4.41 4.36 9.89
CA ILE A 178 -5.07 3.72 11.02
C ILE A 178 -6.26 2.86 10.57
N GLY A 179 -6.42 1.73 11.24
CA GLY A 179 -7.56 0.84 11.10
C GLY A 179 -7.98 0.26 12.44
N VAL A 180 -9.19 -0.28 12.51
CA VAL A 180 -9.71 -0.90 13.74
C VAL A 180 -9.74 -2.41 13.57
N ILE A 181 -9.12 -3.14 14.50
CA ILE A 181 -9.17 -4.61 14.57
C ILE A 181 -10.44 -5.01 15.33
N PRO A 182 -11.37 -5.75 14.71
CA PRO A 182 -12.57 -6.22 15.39
C PRO A 182 -12.25 -7.13 16.58
N SER A 183 -13.10 -7.11 17.60
CA SER A 183 -12.98 -8.01 18.74
C SER A 183 -13.05 -9.47 18.32
N GLY A 184 -12.19 -10.30 18.94
CA GLY A 184 -12.09 -11.72 18.62
C GLY A 184 -11.19 -12.06 17.44
N ILE A 185 -10.70 -11.07 16.68
CA ILE A 185 -9.68 -11.29 15.64
C ILE A 185 -8.29 -11.25 16.27
N SER A 186 -7.53 -12.33 16.16
CA SER A 186 -6.21 -12.44 16.77
C SER A 186 -5.24 -13.06 15.77
N ILE A 187 -4.85 -12.30 14.75
CA ILE A 187 -3.87 -12.72 13.75
C ILE A 187 -2.47 -12.36 14.27
N SER A 188 -1.57 -13.33 14.26
CA SER A 188 -0.19 -13.18 14.73
C SER A 188 0.66 -14.33 14.23
N THR A 189 1.91 -14.07 13.87
CA THR A 189 2.86 -15.13 13.54
C THR A 189 2.99 -16.14 14.68
N GLN A 190 2.84 -15.72 15.94
CA GLN A 190 2.89 -16.60 17.11
C GLN A 190 1.80 -17.69 17.14
N ASN A 191 0.75 -17.58 16.33
CA ASN A 191 -0.30 -18.58 16.23
C ASN A 191 0.01 -19.71 15.24
N ILE A 192 1.04 -19.53 14.40
CA ILE A 192 1.43 -20.52 13.39
C ILE A 192 1.95 -21.77 14.11
N GLN A 193 1.48 -22.92 13.68
CA GLN A 193 1.81 -24.21 14.30
C GLN A 193 1.99 -25.31 13.24
N PRO A 194 2.73 -26.39 13.56
CA PRO A 194 2.87 -27.54 12.66
C PRO A 194 1.51 -28.12 12.26
N GLY A 195 1.36 -28.44 10.97
CA GLY A 195 0.12 -28.91 10.37
C GLY A 195 -0.75 -27.81 9.75
N ASP A 196 -0.44 -26.53 9.98
CA ASP A 196 -1.10 -25.43 9.28
C ASP A 196 -0.79 -25.46 7.77
N VAL A 197 -1.69 -24.86 6.99
CA VAL A 197 -1.62 -24.77 5.54
C VAL A 197 -1.32 -23.33 5.13
N VAL A 198 -0.44 -23.17 4.14
CA VAL A 198 -0.06 -21.88 3.55
C VAL A 198 -0.82 -21.68 2.24
N ILE A 199 -1.56 -20.58 2.14
CA ILE A 199 -2.40 -20.22 0.99
C ILE A 199 -1.94 -18.89 0.41
N LEU A 200 -1.88 -18.81 -0.92
CA LEU A 200 -1.59 -17.61 -1.68
C LEU A 200 -2.82 -17.20 -2.49
N ASN A 201 -3.04 -15.91 -2.75
CA ASN A 201 -4.20 -15.43 -3.52
C ASN A 201 -4.00 -15.34 -5.05
N GLY A 202 -2.81 -15.64 -5.59
CA GLY A 202 -2.58 -15.70 -7.03
C GLY A 202 -1.10 -15.62 -7.43
N GLU A 203 -0.85 -15.33 -8.71
CA GLU A 203 0.49 -15.37 -9.36
C GLU A 203 1.56 -14.49 -8.69
N LEU A 204 2.80 -14.96 -8.55
CA LEU A 204 3.90 -14.16 -7.99
C LEU A 204 4.71 -13.41 -9.05
N GLY A 205 5.32 -12.29 -8.62
CA GLY A 205 6.36 -11.57 -9.32
C GLY A 205 5.88 -10.54 -10.36
N ASN A 206 4.56 -10.38 -10.52
CA ASN A 206 3.99 -9.49 -11.53
C ASN A 206 4.41 -8.03 -11.34
N HIS A 207 4.39 -7.50 -10.11
CA HIS A 207 4.84 -6.13 -9.85
C HIS A 207 6.33 -5.94 -10.15
N GLY A 208 7.21 -6.79 -9.60
CA GLY A 208 8.64 -6.69 -9.89
C GLY A 208 8.97 -6.79 -11.39
N ALA A 209 8.30 -7.68 -12.11
CA ALA A 209 8.45 -7.78 -13.56
C ALA A 209 7.91 -6.53 -14.30
N ALA A 210 6.77 -5.98 -13.90
CA ALA A 210 6.22 -4.76 -14.50
C ALA A 210 7.16 -3.55 -14.33
N ILE A 211 7.81 -3.41 -13.17
CA ILE A 211 8.80 -2.36 -12.92
C ILE A 211 10.04 -2.54 -13.80
N LEU A 212 10.56 -3.77 -13.91
CA LEU A 212 11.67 -4.09 -14.80
C LEU A 212 11.40 -3.73 -16.25
N VAL A 213 10.21 -4.08 -16.74
CA VAL A 213 9.76 -3.75 -18.10
C VAL A 213 9.65 -2.24 -18.28
N ALA A 214 9.10 -1.53 -17.28
CA ALA A 214 8.94 -0.07 -17.33
C ALA A 214 10.28 0.69 -17.34
N ARG A 215 11.35 0.11 -16.78
CA ARG A 215 12.71 0.68 -16.85
C ARG A 215 13.33 0.56 -18.25
N GLY A 216 12.83 -0.34 -19.08
CA GLY A 216 13.25 -0.46 -20.48
C GLY A 216 14.68 -0.98 -20.68
N GLU A 217 15.30 -1.56 -19.67
CA GLU A 217 16.73 -1.94 -19.70
C GLU A 217 17.04 -3.17 -20.59
N LEU A 218 16.03 -3.82 -21.17
CA LEU A 218 16.17 -5.13 -21.83
C LEU A 218 15.38 -5.32 -23.13
N ALA A 219 14.72 -4.26 -23.64
CA ALA A 219 13.85 -4.34 -24.83
C ALA A 219 12.82 -5.49 -24.77
N LEU A 220 12.34 -5.81 -23.56
CA LEU A 220 11.32 -6.82 -23.32
C LEU A 220 9.95 -6.24 -23.69
N GLU A 221 9.26 -6.86 -24.64
CA GLU A 221 7.88 -6.55 -24.97
C GLU A 221 6.96 -7.57 -24.29
N THR A 222 6.23 -7.12 -23.27
CA THR A 222 5.27 -7.95 -22.53
C THR A 222 4.11 -7.08 -22.03
N ASP A 223 2.96 -7.70 -21.84
CA ASP A 223 1.75 -7.07 -21.31
C ASP A 223 1.63 -7.25 -19.78
N ILE A 224 2.69 -7.71 -19.10
CA ILE A 224 2.71 -7.84 -17.64
C ILE A 224 2.39 -6.49 -17.00
N GLN A 225 1.39 -6.51 -16.14
CA GLN A 225 0.98 -5.39 -15.31
C GLN A 225 1.28 -5.69 -13.85
N SER A 226 1.63 -4.65 -13.10
CA SER A 226 1.70 -4.67 -11.66
C SER A 226 0.40 -5.20 -11.08
N ASP A 227 0.50 -6.03 -10.04
CA ASP A 227 -0.65 -6.57 -9.32
C ASP A 227 -1.16 -5.62 -8.21
N CYS A 228 -0.63 -4.39 -8.13
CA CYS A 228 -0.97 -3.39 -7.12
C CYS A 228 -2.49 -3.23 -6.94
N GLN A 229 -3.00 -3.62 -5.78
CA GLN A 229 -4.41 -3.52 -5.46
C GLN A 229 -4.65 -3.63 -3.95
N PRO A 230 -5.78 -3.09 -3.44
CA PRO A 230 -6.09 -3.21 -2.03
C PRO A 230 -6.67 -4.59 -1.70
N LEU A 231 -6.23 -5.19 -0.60
CA LEU A 231 -6.53 -6.56 -0.17
C LEU A 231 -7.57 -6.64 0.96
N HIS A 232 -7.91 -5.53 1.60
CA HIS A 232 -8.84 -5.47 2.74
C HIS A 232 -10.18 -6.17 2.50
N ASN A 233 -10.80 -6.07 1.33
CA ASN A 233 -12.07 -6.75 1.04
C ASN A 233 -11.92 -8.28 0.93
N LEU A 234 -10.80 -8.76 0.39
CA LEU A 234 -10.48 -10.20 0.38
C LEU A 234 -10.31 -10.70 1.80
N ILE A 235 -9.54 -9.96 2.61
CA ILE A 235 -9.30 -10.31 4.01
C ILE A 235 -10.59 -10.27 4.84
N GLU A 236 -11.45 -9.27 4.65
CA GLU A 236 -12.76 -9.23 5.29
C GLU A 236 -13.61 -10.45 4.92
N THR A 237 -13.57 -10.89 3.66
CA THR A 237 -14.28 -12.07 3.19
C THR A 237 -13.74 -13.35 3.86
N ILE A 238 -12.40 -13.49 3.95
CA ILE A 238 -11.75 -14.59 4.65
C ILE A 238 -12.17 -14.62 6.12
N LEU A 239 -12.08 -13.48 6.84
CA LEU A 239 -12.35 -13.41 8.27
C LEU A 239 -13.83 -13.62 8.61
N LYS A 240 -14.75 -13.27 7.71
CA LYS A 240 -16.18 -13.61 7.85
C LYS A 240 -16.42 -15.12 7.83
N ALA A 241 -15.67 -15.86 7.00
CA ALA A 241 -15.81 -17.30 6.88
C ALA A 241 -15.00 -18.08 7.94
N CYS A 242 -13.80 -17.58 8.25
CA CYS A 242 -12.88 -18.17 9.22
C CYS A 242 -12.23 -17.07 10.06
N PRO A 243 -12.79 -16.73 11.23
CA PRO A 243 -12.17 -15.76 12.15
C PRO A 243 -10.85 -16.23 12.76
N LYS A 244 -10.58 -17.55 12.71
CA LYS A 244 -9.41 -18.21 13.30
C LYS A 244 -8.24 -18.34 12.32
N VAL A 245 -7.99 -17.32 11.51
CA VAL A 245 -6.76 -17.24 10.72
C VAL A 245 -5.58 -17.08 11.67
N HIS A 246 -4.53 -17.88 11.49
CA HIS A 246 -3.37 -17.83 12.38
C HIS A 246 -2.49 -16.62 12.05
N ALA A 247 -2.07 -16.50 10.79
CA ALA A 247 -1.24 -15.40 10.31
C ALA A 247 -1.65 -14.96 8.90
N MET A 248 -1.44 -13.68 8.60
CA MET A 248 -1.49 -13.10 7.26
C MET A 248 -0.36 -12.11 7.09
N ARG A 249 0.16 -12.00 5.86
CA ARG A 249 1.11 -10.96 5.46
C ARG A 249 1.05 -10.77 3.96
N ASP A 250 1.27 -9.56 3.50
CA ASP A 250 1.43 -9.25 2.08
C ASP A 250 2.88 -9.50 1.63
N ALA A 251 3.07 -9.88 0.37
CA ALA A 251 4.35 -10.34 -0.15
C ALA A 251 5.11 -9.23 -0.91
N THR A 252 5.34 -8.09 -0.26
CA THR A 252 6.01 -6.91 -0.82
C THR A 252 7.54 -7.12 -0.92
N ARG A 253 8.37 -6.33 -0.24
CA ARG A 253 9.84 -6.40 -0.35
C ARG A 253 10.38 -7.75 0.10
N GLY A 254 11.20 -8.37 -0.74
CA GLY A 254 11.74 -9.73 -0.52
C GLY A 254 10.75 -10.86 -0.85
N GLY A 255 9.53 -10.52 -1.30
CA GLY A 255 8.56 -11.44 -1.85
C GLY A 255 8.04 -12.48 -0.86
N LEU A 256 7.52 -13.57 -1.40
CA LEU A 256 7.02 -14.72 -0.65
C LEU A 256 8.11 -15.33 0.24
N ALA A 257 9.36 -15.40 -0.26
CA ALA A 257 10.48 -15.99 0.44
C ALA A 257 10.75 -15.29 1.79
N THR A 258 10.81 -13.96 1.82
CA THR A 258 11.03 -13.22 3.07
C THR A 258 9.87 -13.39 4.04
N VAL A 259 8.62 -13.27 3.57
CA VAL A 259 7.43 -13.46 4.42
C VAL A 259 7.44 -14.81 5.13
N LEU A 260 7.72 -15.89 4.40
CA LEU A 260 7.72 -17.24 4.97
C LEU A 260 8.91 -17.49 5.90
N ASN A 261 10.07 -16.91 5.61
CA ASN A 261 11.21 -16.99 6.53
C ASN A 261 10.92 -16.25 7.84
N GLU A 262 10.29 -15.08 7.78
CA GLU A 262 9.84 -14.36 8.98
C GLU A 262 8.81 -15.15 9.79
N PHE A 263 7.88 -15.84 9.12
CA PHE A 263 6.93 -16.74 9.78
C PHE A 263 7.65 -17.92 10.44
N ALA A 264 8.50 -18.64 9.71
CA ALA A 264 9.26 -19.77 10.22
C ALA A 264 10.10 -19.40 11.46
N LEU A 265 10.79 -18.26 11.41
CA LEU A 265 11.62 -17.75 12.51
C LEU A 265 10.78 -17.31 13.71
N SER A 266 9.75 -16.49 13.48
CA SER A 266 8.94 -15.91 14.56
C SER A 266 8.18 -16.98 15.35
N SER A 267 7.76 -18.04 14.68
CA SER A 267 6.94 -19.11 15.26
C SER A 267 7.76 -20.34 15.65
N ASN A 268 9.07 -20.34 15.36
CA ASN A 268 9.98 -21.46 15.60
C ASN A 268 9.47 -22.78 14.97
N VAL A 269 9.07 -22.70 13.71
CA VAL A 269 8.55 -23.83 12.89
C VAL A 269 9.30 -23.90 11.56
N GLY A 270 9.20 -25.02 10.85
CA GLY A 270 9.61 -25.10 9.45
C GLY A 270 8.42 -24.81 8.53
N ILE A 271 8.68 -24.40 7.30
CA ILE A 271 7.64 -24.31 6.26
C ILE A 271 8.12 -25.07 5.03
N ARG A 272 7.31 -26.00 4.53
CA ARG A 272 7.58 -26.71 3.27
C ARG A 272 6.63 -26.20 2.19
N LEU A 273 7.21 -25.70 1.11
CA LEU A 273 6.53 -25.30 -0.11
C LEU A 273 6.58 -26.40 -1.17
N GLU A 274 5.56 -26.44 -2.01
CA GLU A 274 5.45 -27.31 -3.17
C GLU A 274 5.64 -26.48 -4.44
N GLU A 275 6.78 -26.63 -5.14
CA GLU A 275 7.16 -25.78 -6.28
C GLU A 275 6.10 -25.75 -7.39
N GLU A 276 5.52 -26.91 -7.74
CA GLU A 276 4.47 -27.01 -8.78
C GLU A 276 3.18 -26.26 -8.41
N SER A 277 2.95 -26.01 -7.12
CA SER A 277 1.73 -25.35 -6.64
C SER A 277 1.84 -23.83 -6.64
N ILE A 278 3.04 -23.27 -6.83
CA ILE A 278 3.28 -21.83 -6.79
C ILE A 278 2.98 -21.22 -8.17
N PRO A 279 1.92 -20.40 -8.30
CA PRO A 279 1.55 -19.81 -9.57
C PRO A 279 2.53 -18.69 -9.94
N VAL A 280 3.12 -18.79 -11.13
CA VAL A 280 3.97 -17.74 -11.72
C VAL A 280 3.66 -17.72 -13.21
N ARG A 281 3.44 -16.53 -13.77
CA ARG A 281 3.23 -16.37 -15.22
C ARG A 281 4.46 -16.81 -16.01
N GLU A 282 4.25 -17.39 -17.18
CA GLU A 282 5.35 -17.83 -18.06
C GLU A 282 6.25 -16.66 -18.46
N GLU A 283 5.69 -15.48 -18.70
CA GLU A 283 6.47 -14.27 -19.01
C GLU A 283 7.32 -13.82 -17.82
N VAL A 284 6.80 -13.95 -16.59
CA VAL A 284 7.56 -13.63 -15.36
C VAL A 284 8.68 -14.64 -15.15
N LYS A 285 8.41 -15.95 -15.36
CA LYS A 285 9.45 -16.98 -15.34
C LYS A 285 10.55 -16.68 -16.35
N GLY A 286 10.20 -16.35 -17.59
CA GLY A 286 11.16 -16.00 -18.63
C GLY A 286 12.02 -14.80 -18.27
N ILE A 287 11.44 -13.75 -17.67
CA ILE A 287 12.20 -12.60 -17.16
C ILE A 287 13.16 -13.03 -16.05
N CYS A 288 12.69 -13.83 -15.09
CA CYS A 288 13.51 -14.34 -14.01
C CYS A 288 14.68 -15.18 -14.53
N GLU A 289 14.45 -16.07 -15.50
CA GLU A 289 15.48 -16.90 -16.12
C GLU A 289 16.55 -16.07 -16.85
N ILE A 290 16.13 -15.06 -17.64
CA ILE A 290 17.07 -14.20 -18.37
C ILE A 290 17.96 -13.40 -17.42
N LEU A 291 17.41 -12.96 -16.28
CA LEU A 291 18.08 -12.06 -15.34
C LEU A 291 18.72 -12.75 -14.15
N GLY A 292 18.56 -14.08 -14.02
CA GLY A 292 19.01 -14.82 -12.85
C GLY A 292 18.28 -14.40 -11.57
N LEU A 293 17.02 -13.99 -11.68
CA LEU A 293 16.14 -13.69 -10.55
C LEU A 293 15.32 -14.92 -10.19
N ASP A 294 14.73 -14.92 -9.00
CA ASP A 294 13.81 -15.97 -8.55
C ASP A 294 12.47 -15.31 -8.18
N PRO A 295 11.35 -15.76 -8.78
CA PRO A 295 10.03 -15.14 -8.58
C PRO A 295 9.57 -15.17 -7.12
N LEU A 296 10.10 -16.06 -6.28
CA LEU A 296 9.77 -16.09 -4.85
C LEU A 296 10.24 -14.84 -4.11
N TYR A 297 11.21 -14.12 -4.66
CA TYR A 297 11.82 -12.93 -4.05
C TYR A 297 11.38 -11.61 -4.70
N LEU A 298 10.68 -11.68 -5.83
CA LEU A 298 10.13 -10.51 -6.47
C LEU A 298 8.99 -9.93 -5.62
N ALA A 299 8.98 -8.60 -5.52
CA ALA A 299 7.94 -7.89 -4.80
C ALA A 299 6.58 -8.00 -5.50
N ASN A 300 5.53 -8.05 -4.67
CA ASN A 300 4.14 -8.09 -5.08
C ASN A 300 3.35 -7.04 -4.30
N GLU A 301 2.43 -6.35 -4.98
CA GLU A 301 1.68 -5.22 -4.39
C GLU A 301 0.18 -5.50 -4.29
N GLY A 302 -0.19 -6.76 -4.51
CA GLY A 302 -1.55 -7.26 -4.44
C GLY A 302 -1.64 -8.74 -4.10
N LYS A 303 -0.62 -9.27 -3.38
CA LYS A 303 -0.59 -10.66 -2.92
C LYS A 303 -0.62 -10.79 -1.42
N LEU A 304 -1.34 -11.82 -0.97
CA LEU A 304 -1.61 -12.15 0.40
C LEU A 304 -1.18 -13.59 0.66
N VAL A 305 -0.36 -13.79 1.68
CA VAL A 305 -0.04 -15.08 2.27
C VAL A 305 -0.95 -15.27 3.47
N VAL A 306 -1.66 -16.39 3.53
CA VAL A 306 -2.58 -16.74 4.63
C VAL A 306 -2.16 -18.09 5.21
N VAL A 307 -2.04 -18.16 6.53
CA VAL A 307 -1.76 -19.40 7.27
C VAL A 307 -2.95 -19.76 8.14
N VAL A 308 -3.48 -20.97 7.97
CA VAL A 308 -4.65 -21.47 8.70
C VAL A 308 -4.49 -22.92 9.10
N ALA A 309 -5.20 -23.33 10.16
CA ALA A 309 -5.31 -24.74 10.51
C ALA A 309 -5.86 -25.58 9.34
N LYS A 310 -5.37 -26.82 9.21
CA LYS A 310 -5.69 -27.73 8.11
C LYS A 310 -7.19 -27.92 7.88
N GLU A 311 -7.97 -28.02 8.94
CA GLU A 311 -9.43 -28.17 8.87
C GLU A 311 -10.16 -26.96 8.28
N ASN A 312 -9.53 -25.79 8.27
CA ASN A 312 -10.10 -24.55 7.71
C ASN A 312 -9.62 -24.26 6.28
N ALA A 313 -8.58 -24.97 5.80
CA ALA A 313 -7.91 -24.66 4.54
C ALA A 313 -8.86 -24.65 3.33
N ASP A 314 -9.69 -25.68 3.18
CA ASP A 314 -10.64 -25.78 2.05
C ASP A 314 -11.70 -24.67 2.08
N THR A 315 -12.18 -24.32 3.27
CA THR A 315 -13.18 -23.24 3.44
C THR A 315 -12.57 -21.89 3.04
N VAL A 316 -11.37 -21.60 3.55
CA VAL A 316 -10.66 -20.34 3.24
C VAL A 316 -10.31 -20.26 1.76
N LEU A 317 -9.76 -21.34 1.19
CA LEU A 317 -9.44 -21.40 -0.24
C LEU A 317 -10.67 -21.18 -1.13
N SER A 318 -11.80 -21.83 -0.81
CA SER A 318 -13.04 -21.67 -1.56
C SER A 318 -13.54 -20.22 -1.51
N VAL A 319 -13.45 -19.57 -0.35
CA VAL A 319 -13.87 -18.18 -0.17
C VAL A 319 -12.96 -17.23 -0.91
N MET A 320 -11.63 -17.43 -0.85
CA MET A 320 -10.68 -16.65 -1.63
C MET A 320 -10.96 -16.74 -3.13
N LYS A 321 -11.20 -17.95 -3.65
CA LYS A 321 -11.53 -18.19 -5.07
C LYS A 321 -12.84 -17.54 -5.51
N SER A 322 -13.77 -17.29 -4.60
CA SER A 322 -15.03 -16.58 -4.90
C SER A 322 -14.84 -15.06 -5.03
N HIS A 323 -13.71 -14.52 -4.56
CA HIS A 323 -13.42 -13.09 -4.58
C HIS A 323 -12.56 -12.72 -5.81
N PRO A 324 -12.83 -11.60 -6.51
CA PRO A 324 -12.09 -11.24 -7.73
C PRO A 324 -10.56 -11.20 -7.57
N THR A 325 -10.06 -10.71 -6.44
CA THR A 325 -8.61 -10.62 -6.15
C THR A 325 -7.99 -11.90 -5.61
N GLY A 326 -8.78 -12.97 -5.42
CA GLY A 326 -8.34 -14.27 -4.94
C GLY A 326 -8.78 -15.43 -5.84
N LYS A 327 -9.29 -15.14 -7.04
CA LYS A 327 -9.82 -16.14 -7.99
C LYS A 327 -8.81 -17.26 -8.31
N ASP A 328 -7.52 -16.91 -8.30
CA ASP A 328 -6.40 -17.80 -8.61
C ASP A 328 -5.71 -18.30 -7.33
N ALA A 329 -6.38 -18.23 -6.18
CA ALA A 329 -5.81 -18.67 -4.92
C ALA A 329 -5.45 -20.17 -4.93
N CYS A 330 -4.35 -20.52 -4.29
CA CYS A 330 -3.88 -21.90 -4.19
C CYS A 330 -3.22 -22.17 -2.84
N ILE A 331 -3.23 -23.42 -2.43
CA ILE A 331 -2.40 -23.91 -1.33
C ILE A 331 -1.00 -24.12 -1.91
N ILE A 332 0.01 -23.53 -1.28
CA ILE A 332 1.40 -23.57 -1.75
C ILE A 332 2.33 -24.37 -0.85
N GLY A 333 1.86 -24.81 0.32
CA GLY A 333 2.68 -25.52 1.27
C GLY A 333 2.02 -25.78 2.62
N GLU A 334 2.81 -26.32 3.52
CA GLU A 334 2.43 -26.67 4.89
C GLU A 334 3.49 -26.23 5.90
N VAL A 335 3.05 -26.00 7.14
CA VAL A 335 3.92 -25.74 8.28
C VAL A 335 4.33 -27.09 8.88
N ILE A 336 5.63 -27.29 9.07
CA ILE A 336 6.22 -28.52 9.60
C ILE A 336 6.93 -28.27 10.92
N SER A 337 7.14 -29.32 11.71
CA SER A 337 7.78 -29.20 13.03
C SER A 337 9.30 -29.03 12.97
N SER A 338 9.96 -29.47 11.89
CA SER A 338 11.41 -29.49 11.77
C SER A 338 11.88 -29.51 10.31
N PRO A 339 13.00 -28.86 9.96
CA PRO A 339 13.84 -28.03 10.84
C PRO A 339 13.17 -26.66 11.11
N PRO A 340 13.16 -26.19 12.37
CA PRO A 340 12.54 -24.90 12.71
C PRO A 340 13.36 -23.73 12.18
N GLY A 341 12.69 -22.62 11.86
CA GLY A 341 13.31 -21.41 11.33
C GLY A 341 13.79 -21.51 9.88
N ILE A 342 13.34 -22.54 9.14
CA ILE A 342 13.77 -22.79 7.76
C ILE A 342 12.55 -22.94 6.85
N VAL A 343 12.65 -22.36 5.65
CA VAL A 343 11.73 -22.62 4.54
C VAL A 343 12.38 -23.59 3.56
N LEU A 344 11.69 -24.68 3.26
CA LEU A 344 12.08 -25.68 2.28
C LEU A 344 11.17 -25.56 1.05
N LEU A 345 11.74 -25.69 -0.14
CA LEU A 345 11.00 -25.85 -1.38
C LEU A 345 11.21 -27.27 -1.90
N LYS A 346 10.13 -28.03 -1.95
CA LYS A 346 10.09 -29.33 -2.61
C LYS A 346 9.93 -29.10 -4.11
N THR A 347 10.97 -29.49 -4.84
CA THR A 347 11.07 -29.30 -6.29
C THR A 347 10.24 -30.31 -7.06
N VAL A 348 10.02 -30.06 -8.35
CA VAL A 348 9.36 -30.99 -9.30
C VAL A 348 10.04 -32.38 -9.38
N PHE A 349 11.29 -32.48 -8.94
CA PHE A 349 12.07 -33.72 -8.89
C PHE A 349 12.05 -34.40 -7.52
N GLU A 350 11.14 -34.00 -6.62
CA GLU A 350 10.98 -34.50 -5.25
C GLU A 350 12.18 -34.24 -4.33
N SER A 351 13.18 -33.47 -4.76
CA SER A 351 14.25 -32.97 -3.90
C SER A 351 13.84 -31.71 -3.15
N GLU A 352 14.41 -31.48 -1.97
CA GLU A 352 14.20 -30.25 -1.19
C GLU A 352 15.41 -29.32 -1.30
N ARG A 353 15.17 -28.02 -1.47
CA ARG A 353 16.17 -26.96 -1.31
C ARG A 353 15.73 -25.95 -0.25
N ILE A 354 16.70 -25.28 0.38
CA ILE A 354 16.41 -24.18 1.30
C ILE A 354 16.06 -22.92 0.48
N VAL A 355 15.01 -22.22 0.90
CA VAL A 355 14.66 -20.88 0.43
C VAL A 355 15.03 -19.92 1.56
N ASP A 356 16.22 -19.32 1.47
CA ASP A 356 16.74 -18.42 2.51
C ASP A 356 16.32 -16.97 2.27
N MET A 357 16.43 -16.11 3.28
CA MET A 357 16.25 -14.66 3.12
C MET A 357 17.43 -14.06 2.35
N LEU A 358 17.16 -13.10 1.46
CA LEU A 358 18.24 -12.41 0.76
C LEU A 358 18.99 -11.46 1.69
N VAL A 359 20.29 -11.31 1.44
CA VAL A 359 21.15 -10.33 2.14
C VAL A 359 20.80 -8.89 1.74
N GLY A 360 20.24 -8.68 0.55
CA GLY A 360 19.82 -7.39 0.02
C GLY A 360 18.74 -7.55 -1.04
N GLU A 361 18.25 -6.43 -1.57
CA GLU A 361 17.21 -6.45 -2.60
C GLU A 361 17.75 -6.92 -3.95
N GLN A 362 16.94 -7.68 -4.68
CA GLN A 362 17.22 -8.00 -6.08
C GLN A 362 17.11 -6.76 -6.97
N LEU A 363 16.14 -5.88 -6.67
CA LEU A 363 15.78 -4.75 -7.52
C LEU A 363 15.61 -3.51 -6.64
N PRO A 364 16.51 -2.51 -6.73
CA PRO A 364 16.37 -1.29 -5.96
C PRO A 364 15.14 -0.51 -6.43
N ARG A 365 14.47 0.20 -5.52
CA ARG A 365 13.34 1.11 -5.81
C ARG A 365 12.19 0.45 -6.55
N ILE A 366 11.83 -0.75 -6.12
CA ILE A 366 10.70 -1.50 -6.68
C ILE A 366 9.35 -0.96 -6.17
N CYS A 367 9.30 -0.44 -4.94
CA CYS A 367 8.11 0.10 -4.30
C CYS A 367 8.37 1.49 -3.68
#